data_AF-A0A450WB05-F1
#
_entry.id   AF-A0A450WB05-F1
#
_cell.length_a   1.000
_cell.length_b   1.000
_cell.length_c   1.000
_cell.angle_alpha   90.00
_cell.angle_beta   90.00
_cell.angle_gamma   90.00
#
_symmetry.space_group_name_H-M   'P 1'
#
loop_
_entity.id
_entity.type
_entity.pdbx_description
1 polymer ?
#
loop_
_entity_poly.entity_id
_entity_poly.type
_entity_poly.pdbx_seq_one_letter_code
_entity_poly.pdbx_strand_id
1 'polypeptide(L)'
;MCCHQQPISSVNLRHFMETHVTVMPQNQPYHVIVLQVIRILLWLVGSFSVVSAETQEQENTLSHLPLRITSDQGPDSSHAQLSKRHPEKKHLIGHLPQVTPFVSVIVDDLGYRLAEGIRAVNLPGPITLSIIPHTPHAQKLSDLAHRLGKEILLHMPMESKANHYLEPGGLTTRMTRAELIKAARAGIDSLPHARGINNHMGSLLTRQEKPMRWLMEAILQHEKNLYFVDSRTTADTIAATTAKQYGIPTLQRDVFLDHEPNENAILAQLHRMVRKARAQGTALGLAHPYPETLDVLKHALPQLEDRGITLVPVSTLLLAKQMRQGQQSAKDTNKPGSSPTQMESSDFIRWVFPWVRCVESASNRVCGDRNTVEQDNPSR
;
A
#
# COMPACT_ATOMS: atom_id res chain seq x y z
N MET A 1 43.00 24.87 -35.23
CA MET A 1 43.60 23.61 -35.75
C MET A 1 43.40 22.53 -34.70
N CYS A 2 43.04 21.34 -35.17
CA CYS A 2 42.36 20.26 -34.47
C CYS A 2 42.98 19.77 -33.15
N CYS A 3 42.12 19.40 -32.21
CA CYS A 3 42.41 18.31 -31.28
C CYS A 3 41.26 17.30 -31.36
N HIS A 4 41.53 16.13 -31.92
CA HIS A 4 40.66 14.95 -31.87
C HIS A 4 40.69 14.39 -30.44
N GLN A 5 39.53 14.16 -29.84
CA GLN A 5 39.38 13.16 -28.78
C GLN A 5 38.24 12.21 -29.15
N GLN A 6 38.60 10.94 -29.23
CA GLN A 6 37.74 9.79 -29.48
C GLN A 6 36.85 9.49 -28.27
N PRO A 7 35.69 8.81 -28.46
CA PRO A 7 34.78 8.46 -27.39
C PRO A 7 35.31 7.31 -26.51
N ILE A 8 35.13 7.45 -25.20
CA ILE A 8 35.45 6.40 -24.22
C ILE A 8 34.43 5.26 -24.40
N SER A 9 34.95 4.11 -24.82
CA SER A 9 34.26 2.83 -24.92
C SER A 9 33.84 2.26 -23.56
N SER A 10 32.83 1.40 -23.56
CA SER A 10 32.16 0.68 -22.47
C SER A 10 33.03 -0.27 -21.61
N VAL A 11 34.32 0.01 -21.46
CA VAL A 11 35.27 -0.76 -20.64
C VAL A 11 35.65 0.07 -19.42
N ASN A 12 34.75 0.18 -18.44
CA ASN A 12 35.16 0.59 -17.09
C ASN A 12 34.19 0.24 -15.94
N LEU A 13 33.06 -0.42 -16.19
CA LEU A 13 32.20 -0.86 -15.09
C LEU A 13 32.69 -2.18 -14.45
N ARG A 14 33.26 -3.10 -15.25
CA ARG A 14 33.83 -4.36 -14.71
C ARG A 14 35.07 -4.12 -13.85
N HIS A 15 35.97 -3.23 -14.28
CA HIS A 15 37.20 -2.95 -13.53
C HIS A 15 36.92 -2.16 -12.24
N PHE A 16 35.88 -1.31 -12.23
CA PHE A 16 35.41 -0.63 -11.02
C PHE A 16 34.77 -1.60 -10.01
N MET A 17 34.00 -2.60 -10.47
CA MET A 17 33.44 -3.61 -9.56
C MET A 17 34.51 -4.55 -8.99
N GLU A 18 35.56 -4.86 -9.76
CA GLU A 18 36.67 -5.71 -9.30
C GLU A 18 37.65 -5.00 -8.35
N THR A 19 37.77 -3.66 -8.39
CA THR A 19 38.69 -2.91 -7.52
C THR A 19 38.05 -2.33 -6.25
N HIS A 20 36.72 -2.26 -6.16
CA HIS A 20 36.01 -1.71 -5.00
C HIS A 20 35.08 -2.70 -4.27
N VAL A 21 35.01 -3.96 -4.70
CA VAL A 21 34.30 -5.04 -3.99
C VAL A 21 35.25 -6.22 -3.75
N THR A 22 36.35 -5.97 -3.06
CA THR A 22 37.20 -6.98 -2.40
C THR A 22 38.20 -6.19 -1.55
N VAL A 23 38.00 -5.99 -0.25
CA VAL A 23 38.03 -6.97 0.84
C VAL A 23 37.09 -6.47 1.95
N MET A 24 36.00 -7.19 2.21
CA MET A 24 35.15 -6.93 3.37
C MET A 24 35.64 -7.80 4.54
N PRO A 25 36.07 -7.24 5.68
CA PRO A 25 36.41 -8.05 6.84
C PRO A 25 35.16 -8.76 7.37
N GLN A 26 35.27 -10.06 7.63
CA GLN A 26 34.17 -10.91 8.13
C GLN A 26 33.77 -10.60 9.60
N ASN A 27 33.37 -9.37 9.91
CA ASN A 27 32.61 -9.06 11.14
C ASN A 27 32.06 -7.62 11.23
N GLN A 28 31.67 -6.99 10.13
CA GLN A 28 31.03 -5.66 10.20
C GLN A 28 29.59 -5.80 10.71
N PRO A 29 29.18 -5.02 11.74
CA PRO A 29 27.81 -5.09 12.24
C PRO A 29 26.82 -4.58 11.18
N TYR A 30 25.69 -5.27 11.06
CA TYR A 30 24.72 -5.16 9.96
C TYR A 30 24.28 -3.72 9.62
N HIS A 31 24.20 -2.85 10.63
CA HIS A 31 23.83 -1.44 10.44
C HIS A 31 24.85 -0.64 9.61
N VAL A 32 26.14 -1.02 9.63
CA VAL A 32 27.19 -0.37 8.84
C VAL A 32 27.04 -0.72 7.36
N ILE A 33 26.70 -1.98 7.07
CA ILE A 33 26.46 -2.48 5.70
C ILE A 33 25.25 -1.76 5.09
N VAL A 34 24.16 -1.63 5.86
CA VAL A 34 22.95 -0.91 5.43
C VAL A 34 23.25 0.56 5.13
N LEU A 35 24.04 1.24 5.96
CA LEU A 35 24.41 2.64 5.75
C LEU A 35 25.29 2.85 4.52
N GLN A 36 26.19 1.90 4.20
CA GLN A 36 27.01 1.97 2.99
C GLN A 36 26.19 1.76 1.73
N VAL A 37 25.24 0.82 1.74
CA VAL A 37 24.32 0.59 0.61
C VAL A 37 23.42 1.81 0.37
N ILE A 38 22.91 2.44 1.44
CA ILE A 38 22.13 3.68 1.33
C ILE A 38 22.96 4.82 0.74
N ARG A 39 24.23 4.97 1.13
CA ARG A 39 25.13 5.98 0.56
C ARG A 39 25.40 5.78 -0.93
N ILE A 40 25.58 4.53 -1.36
CA ILE A 40 25.78 4.19 -2.78
C ILE A 40 24.52 4.48 -3.59
N LEU A 41 23.34 4.12 -3.06
CA LEU A 41 22.05 4.41 -3.70
C LEU A 41 21.80 5.92 -3.81
N LEU A 42 22.09 6.70 -2.77
CA LEU A 42 21.98 8.16 -2.80
C LEU A 42 22.93 8.81 -3.81
N TRP A 43 24.14 8.27 -3.98
CA TRP A 43 25.10 8.74 -4.98
C TRP A 43 24.65 8.44 -6.42
N LEU A 44 24.04 7.26 -6.65
CA LEU A 44 23.48 6.88 -7.95
C LEU A 44 22.28 7.76 -8.34
N VAL A 45 21.44 8.14 -7.37
CA VAL A 45 20.29 9.04 -7.60
C VAL A 45 20.75 10.49 -7.80
N GLY A 46 21.80 10.93 -7.09
CA GLY A 46 22.36 12.28 -7.20
C GLY A 46 23.10 12.57 -8.52
N SER A 47 23.47 11.53 -9.28
CA SER A 47 24.23 11.67 -10.53
C SER A 47 23.35 11.82 -11.79
N PHE A 48 22.02 11.85 -11.65
CA PHE A 48 21.07 11.91 -12.78
C PHE A 48 20.37 13.27 -12.98
N SER A 49 20.79 14.32 -12.26
CA SER A 49 20.21 15.66 -12.38
C SER A 49 21.24 16.73 -12.78
N VAL A 50 21.91 16.56 -13.91
CA VAL A 50 22.56 17.68 -14.64
C VAL A 50 22.55 17.37 -16.14
N VAL A 51 21.52 17.82 -16.87
CA VAL A 51 21.59 18.20 -18.29
C VAL A 51 20.43 19.15 -18.63
N SER A 52 20.80 20.29 -19.21
CA SER A 52 20.03 21.25 -20.02
C SER A 52 19.06 22.24 -19.34
N ALA A 53 19.54 23.48 -19.16
CA ALA A 53 19.00 24.66 -19.87
C ALA A 53 19.89 25.92 -19.64
N GLU A 54 20.83 26.16 -20.55
CA GLU A 54 21.28 27.50 -20.97
C GLU A 54 20.50 27.83 -22.26
N THR A 55 20.12 29.03 -22.68
CA THR A 55 20.24 30.44 -22.31
C THR A 55 19.21 31.18 -23.20
N GLN A 56 18.63 32.30 -22.77
CA GLN A 56 18.46 33.48 -23.65
C GLN A 56 18.26 34.73 -22.78
N GLU A 57 19.26 35.58 -22.84
CA GLU A 57 19.32 36.94 -22.33
C GLU A 57 18.89 37.87 -23.47
N GLN A 58 17.95 38.78 -23.21
CA GLN A 58 17.72 39.92 -24.10
C GLN A 58 17.32 41.13 -23.26
N GLU A 59 18.25 42.06 -23.16
CA GLU A 59 18.07 43.41 -22.62
C GLU A 59 17.03 44.17 -23.46
N ASN A 60 16.16 44.94 -22.80
CA ASN A 60 15.86 46.26 -23.32
C ASN A 60 15.53 47.25 -22.20
N THR A 61 16.13 48.42 -22.37
CA THR A 61 16.37 49.52 -21.46
C THR A 61 15.23 50.55 -21.38
N LEU A 62 15.24 51.31 -20.26
CA LEU A 62 14.80 52.71 -20.09
C LEU A 62 13.26 52.94 -20.13
N SER A 63 12.61 53.75 -19.29
CA SER A 63 13.06 54.92 -18.53
C SER A 63 11.94 55.42 -17.58
N HIS A 64 12.38 56.26 -16.62
CA HIS A 64 11.67 57.33 -15.91
C HIS A 64 11.41 57.16 -14.40
N LEU A 65 11.85 58.21 -13.71
CA LEU A 65 12.17 58.45 -12.30
C LEU A 65 11.16 59.51 -11.77
N PRO A 66 11.34 60.09 -10.57
CA PRO A 66 10.86 59.72 -9.23
C PRO A 66 9.82 60.73 -8.67
N LEU A 67 9.47 60.65 -7.37
CA LEU A 67 9.24 61.79 -6.44
C LEU A 67 8.97 61.21 -5.02
N ARG A 68 9.89 61.26 -4.04
CA ARG A 68 10.33 62.34 -3.13
C ARG A 68 9.37 62.65 -1.95
N ILE A 69 9.74 62.09 -0.78
CA ILE A 69 9.84 62.64 0.59
C ILE A 69 9.03 63.90 0.97
N THR A 70 8.27 63.83 2.07
CA THR A 70 8.26 64.85 3.14
C THR A 70 8.07 64.25 4.54
N SER A 71 8.83 64.78 5.48
CA SER A 71 8.79 64.69 6.95
C SER A 71 7.50 65.28 7.55
N ASP A 72 7.11 64.97 8.80
CA ASP A 72 7.53 65.73 10.00
C ASP A 72 6.83 65.30 11.34
N GLN A 73 7.58 65.46 12.45
CA GLN A 73 7.30 65.57 13.91
C GLN A 73 6.34 64.65 14.72
N GLY A 74 6.84 64.21 15.91
CA GLY A 74 6.13 63.50 17.01
C GLY A 74 5.44 64.44 18.03
N PRO A 75 5.45 64.21 19.37
CA PRO A 75 5.85 63.03 20.17
C PRO A 75 4.76 62.55 21.17
N ASP A 76 4.87 61.34 21.73
CA ASP A 76 4.57 61.16 23.17
C ASP A 76 5.12 59.86 23.80
N SER A 77 5.44 60.04 25.08
CA SER A 77 5.94 59.19 26.17
C SER A 77 5.68 57.66 26.18
N SER A 78 6.70 56.89 26.59
CA SER A 78 6.75 56.22 27.92
C SER A 78 7.78 55.07 28.00
N HIS A 79 8.46 55.04 29.15
CA HIS A 79 9.23 53.97 29.80
C HIS A 79 9.37 52.60 29.11
N ALA A 80 10.62 52.17 28.86
CA ALA A 80 10.98 50.75 28.97
C ALA A 80 12.48 50.56 29.25
N GLN A 81 12.75 49.82 30.32
CA GLN A 81 14.07 49.43 30.81
C GLN A 81 14.91 48.68 29.76
N LEU A 82 16.19 49.05 29.65
CA LEU A 82 17.22 48.26 28.99
C LEU A 82 17.47 46.96 29.78
N SER A 83 16.83 45.88 29.36
CA SER A 83 17.20 44.51 29.73
C SER A 83 17.98 43.90 28.55
N LYS A 84 19.28 43.66 28.77
CA LYS A 84 20.14 42.90 27.85
C LYS A 84 19.58 41.48 27.72
N ARG A 85 18.86 41.18 26.64
CA ARG A 85 18.50 39.80 26.26
C ARG A 85 19.50 39.27 25.25
N HIS A 86 20.18 38.20 25.65
CA HIS A 86 20.90 37.29 24.77
C HIS A 86 19.97 36.82 23.63
N PRO A 87 20.46 36.65 22.39
CA PRO A 87 19.65 36.04 21.34
C PRO A 87 19.44 34.56 21.70
N GLU A 88 18.21 34.20 22.05
CA GLU A 88 17.80 32.80 22.14
C GLU A 88 18.03 32.15 20.78
N LYS A 89 18.90 31.14 20.74
CA LYS A 89 18.99 30.20 19.63
C LYS A 89 17.64 29.51 19.51
N LYS A 90 16.82 29.94 18.55
CA LYS A 90 15.66 29.19 18.06
C LYS A 90 16.16 27.78 17.73
N HIS A 91 15.87 26.83 18.61
CA HIS A 91 16.11 25.43 18.37
C HIS A 91 15.29 25.08 17.13
N LEU A 92 15.93 24.95 15.97
CA LEU A 92 15.37 24.25 14.83
C LEU A 92 15.20 22.80 15.28
N ILE A 93 14.09 22.51 15.95
CA ILE A 93 13.57 21.15 16.00
C ILE A 93 13.19 20.86 14.56
N GLY A 94 14.10 20.22 13.84
CA GLY A 94 13.83 19.68 12.51
C GLY A 94 12.52 18.93 12.60
N HIS A 95 11.54 19.34 11.80
CA HIS A 95 10.32 18.57 11.67
C HIS A 95 10.75 17.18 11.22
N LEU A 96 10.62 16.20 12.12
CA LEU A 96 10.68 14.79 11.73
C LEU A 96 9.78 14.65 10.50
N PRO A 97 10.24 14.02 9.41
CA PRO A 97 9.43 13.90 8.20
C PRO A 97 8.06 13.34 8.60
N GLN A 98 7.03 14.18 8.45
CA GLN A 98 5.67 13.80 8.78
C GLN A 98 5.34 12.61 7.89
N VAL A 99 5.25 11.41 8.50
CA VAL A 99 5.03 10.18 7.74
C VAL A 99 3.67 10.29 7.08
N THR A 100 3.65 10.47 5.76
CA THR A 100 2.45 10.60 4.96
C THR A 100 1.47 9.47 5.31
N PRO A 101 0.24 9.79 5.75
CA PRO A 101 -0.76 8.78 6.05
C PRO A 101 -1.13 7.95 4.82
N PHE A 102 -1.29 6.65 5.02
CA PHE A 102 -1.71 5.74 3.97
C PHE A 102 -3.20 5.44 4.05
N VAL A 103 -3.86 5.38 2.90
CA VAL A 103 -5.22 4.85 2.81
C VAL A 103 -5.28 3.75 1.77
N SER A 104 -6.19 2.80 1.98
CA SER A 104 -6.57 1.84 0.95
C SER A 104 -8.07 1.80 0.82
N VAL A 105 -8.55 1.56 -0.41
CA VAL A 105 -9.95 1.40 -0.74
C VAL A 105 -10.14 0.04 -1.40
N ILE A 106 -11.05 -0.75 -0.86
CA ILE A 106 -11.55 -1.97 -1.47
C ILE A 106 -12.91 -1.67 -2.10
N VAL A 107 -13.10 -2.11 -3.36
CA VAL A 107 -14.42 -2.19 -3.99
C VAL A 107 -14.88 -3.65 -3.99
N ASP A 108 -15.84 -3.96 -3.14
CA ASP A 108 -16.43 -5.29 -2.93
C ASP A 108 -17.51 -5.62 -3.98
N ASP A 109 -18.14 -6.80 -3.87
CA ASP A 109 -19.29 -7.25 -4.66
C ASP A 109 -19.13 -7.25 -6.19
N LEU A 110 -17.91 -7.34 -6.69
CA LEU A 110 -17.69 -7.52 -8.13
C LEU A 110 -18.01 -8.95 -8.56
N GLY A 111 -18.49 -9.11 -9.80
CA GLY A 111 -18.65 -10.42 -10.43
C GLY A 111 -19.97 -10.64 -11.17
N TYR A 112 -21.06 -10.02 -10.72
CA TYR A 112 -22.37 -10.14 -11.38
C TYR A 112 -22.63 -9.08 -12.44
N ARG A 113 -22.14 -7.86 -12.22
CA ARG A 113 -22.43 -6.70 -13.05
C ARG A 113 -21.21 -6.28 -13.85
N LEU A 114 -21.14 -6.68 -15.12
CA LEU A 114 -19.93 -6.47 -15.93
C LEU A 114 -19.62 -4.98 -16.15
N ALA A 115 -20.62 -4.14 -16.42
CA ALA A 115 -20.41 -2.73 -16.72
C ALA A 115 -19.83 -1.98 -15.50
N GLU A 116 -20.42 -2.17 -14.33
CA GLU A 116 -19.96 -1.59 -13.07
C GLU A 116 -18.62 -2.19 -12.64
N GLY A 117 -18.41 -3.50 -12.85
CA GLY A 117 -17.11 -4.13 -12.62
C GLY A 117 -16.00 -3.55 -13.48
N ILE A 118 -16.24 -3.30 -14.77
CA ILE A 118 -15.27 -2.64 -15.66
C ILE A 118 -15.01 -1.20 -15.18
N ARG A 119 -16.04 -0.46 -14.76
CA ARG A 119 -15.86 0.88 -14.19
C ARG A 119 -15.00 0.84 -12.92
N ALA A 120 -15.25 -0.09 -12.01
CA ALA A 120 -14.45 -0.29 -10.80
C ALA A 120 -12.98 -0.60 -11.14
N VAL A 121 -12.73 -1.53 -12.08
CA VAL A 121 -11.38 -1.88 -12.53
C VAL A 121 -10.62 -0.67 -13.10
N ASN A 122 -11.32 0.26 -13.75
CA ASN A 122 -10.72 1.45 -14.36
C ASN A 122 -10.64 2.67 -13.41
N LEU A 123 -11.02 2.55 -12.13
CA LEU A 123 -10.82 3.65 -11.17
C LEU A 123 -9.34 4.03 -11.06
N PRO A 124 -9.01 5.31 -10.87
CA PRO A 124 -7.63 5.77 -10.79
C PRO A 124 -6.92 5.28 -9.52
N GLY A 125 -5.61 5.08 -9.62
CA GLY A 125 -4.75 4.71 -8.49
C GLY A 125 -4.85 3.23 -8.07
N PRO A 126 -4.05 2.82 -7.06
CA PRO A 126 -3.90 1.41 -6.68
C PRO A 126 -5.00 0.95 -5.72
N ILE A 127 -6.26 1.01 -6.15
CA ILE A 127 -7.36 0.42 -5.40
C ILE A 127 -7.29 -1.11 -5.43
N THR A 128 -7.92 -1.74 -4.44
CA THR A 128 -8.07 -3.19 -4.36
C THR A 128 -9.49 -3.59 -4.75
N LEU A 129 -9.64 -4.68 -5.50
CA LEU A 129 -10.92 -5.14 -6.01
C LEU A 129 -11.26 -6.48 -5.36
N SER A 130 -12.43 -6.62 -4.76
CA SER A 130 -12.87 -7.90 -4.21
C SER A 130 -13.96 -8.52 -5.08
N ILE A 131 -13.73 -9.75 -5.51
CA ILE A 131 -14.55 -10.43 -6.51
C ILE A 131 -15.20 -11.65 -5.89
N ILE A 132 -16.52 -11.75 -5.99
CA ILE A 132 -17.28 -12.92 -5.55
C ILE A 132 -16.96 -14.08 -6.51
N PRO A 133 -16.52 -15.24 -6.01
CA PRO A 133 -16.16 -16.38 -6.84
C PRO A 133 -17.37 -16.96 -7.56
N HIS A 134 -17.14 -17.70 -8.65
CA HIS A 134 -18.18 -18.44 -9.38
C HIS A 134 -19.34 -17.59 -9.93
N THR A 135 -19.21 -16.27 -9.94
CA THR A 135 -20.15 -15.36 -10.59
C THR A 135 -19.87 -15.27 -12.10
N PRO A 136 -20.85 -14.88 -12.93
CA PRO A 136 -20.73 -14.92 -14.39
C PRO A 136 -19.53 -14.14 -14.98
N HIS A 137 -19.03 -13.13 -14.28
CA HIS A 137 -17.93 -12.29 -14.74
C HIS A 137 -16.70 -12.29 -13.83
N ALA A 138 -16.65 -13.16 -12.81
CA ALA A 138 -15.55 -13.24 -11.85
C ALA A 138 -14.18 -13.33 -12.56
N GLN A 139 -14.01 -14.34 -13.42
CA GLN A 139 -12.74 -14.59 -14.12
C GLN A 139 -12.37 -13.42 -15.03
N LYS A 140 -13.32 -12.94 -15.83
CA LYS A 140 -13.10 -11.84 -16.77
C LYS A 140 -12.65 -10.56 -16.06
N LEU A 141 -13.28 -10.22 -14.93
CA LEU A 141 -12.93 -9.05 -14.14
C LEU A 141 -11.58 -9.24 -13.43
N SER A 142 -11.31 -10.43 -12.89
CA SER A 142 -10.03 -10.79 -12.26
C SER A 142 -8.86 -10.65 -13.24
N ASP A 143 -8.98 -11.21 -14.44
CA ASP A 143 -7.93 -11.15 -15.46
C ASP A 143 -7.71 -9.71 -15.94
N LEU A 144 -8.78 -8.92 -16.11
CA LEU A 144 -8.67 -7.52 -16.49
C LEU A 144 -8.00 -6.69 -15.39
N ALA A 145 -8.43 -6.87 -14.13
CA ALA A 145 -7.84 -6.23 -12.97
C ALA A 145 -6.33 -6.53 -12.86
N HIS A 146 -5.96 -7.80 -13.03
CA HIS A 146 -4.57 -8.23 -12.98
C HIS A 146 -3.72 -7.58 -14.08
N ARG A 147 -4.21 -7.56 -15.33
CA ARG A 147 -3.53 -6.89 -16.45
C ARG A 147 -3.33 -5.39 -16.23
N LEU A 148 -4.25 -4.73 -15.52
CA LEU A 148 -4.14 -3.31 -15.16
C LEU A 148 -3.40 -3.06 -13.84
N GLY A 149 -2.77 -4.10 -13.26
CA GLY A 149 -1.98 -3.98 -12.03
C GLY A 149 -2.80 -3.68 -10.77
N LYS A 150 -4.11 -3.98 -10.77
CA LYS A 150 -4.95 -3.85 -9.57
C LYS A 150 -4.73 -5.05 -8.65
N GLU A 151 -4.76 -4.80 -7.34
CA GLU A 151 -4.77 -5.88 -6.35
C GLU A 151 -6.16 -6.51 -6.28
N ILE A 152 -6.22 -7.84 -6.15
CA ILE A 152 -7.45 -8.62 -6.18
C ILE A 152 -7.61 -9.39 -4.87
N LEU A 153 -8.82 -9.40 -4.33
CA LEU A 153 -9.23 -10.28 -3.24
C LEU A 153 -10.34 -11.22 -3.69
N LEU A 154 -10.34 -12.39 -3.05
CA LEU A 154 -11.52 -13.25 -3.05
C LEU A 154 -12.55 -12.67 -2.07
N HIS A 155 -13.73 -12.31 -2.58
CA HIS A 155 -14.86 -11.90 -1.76
C HIS A 155 -15.69 -13.13 -1.37
N MET A 156 -15.29 -13.79 -0.28
CA MET A 156 -15.81 -15.10 0.07
C MET A 156 -17.24 -15.00 0.66
N PRO A 157 -18.27 -15.62 0.05
CA PRO A 157 -19.62 -15.62 0.58
C PRO A 157 -19.70 -16.36 1.92
N MET A 158 -20.33 -15.74 2.91
CA MET A 158 -20.47 -16.30 4.26
C MET A 158 -21.87 -16.08 4.81
N GLU A 159 -22.38 -17.09 5.51
CA GLU A 159 -23.71 -17.07 6.12
C GLU A 159 -23.92 -15.84 7.02
N SER A 160 -25.03 -15.16 6.79
CA SER A 160 -25.47 -13.98 7.52
C SER A 160 -26.63 -14.33 8.46
N LYS A 161 -26.90 -13.48 9.47
CA LYS A 161 -28.10 -13.64 10.32
C LYS A 161 -29.39 -13.44 9.55
N ALA A 162 -29.37 -12.54 8.56
CA ALA A 162 -30.49 -12.33 7.65
C ALA A 162 -30.53 -13.48 6.64
N ASN A 163 -31.73 -13.89 6.25
CA ASN A 163 -31.95 -14.93 5.25
C ASN A 163 -31.74 -14.39 3.83
N HIS A 164 -30.53 -13.91 3.55
CA HIS A 164 -30.10 -13.49 2.22
C HIS A 164 -29.69 -14.70 1.39
N TYR A 165 -29.81 -14.57 0.07
CA TYR A 165 -29.23 -15.54 -0.85
C TYR A 165 -27.72 -15.65 -0.59
N LEU A 166 -27.23 -16.88 -0.46
CA LEU A 166 -25.81 -17.17 -0.33
C LEU A 166 -25.31 -17.73 -1.66
N GLU A 167 -24.30 -17.08 -2.23
CA GLU A 167 -23.75 -17.41 -3.54
C GLU A 167 -23.11 -18.80 -3.58
N PRO A 168 -22.97 -19.40 -4.78
CA PRO A 168 -22.30 -20.68 -4.94
C PRO A 168 -20.92 -20.69 -4.28
N GLY A 169 -20.63 -21.76 -3.53
CA GLY A 169 -19.38 -21.90 -2.77
C GLY A 169 -19.40 -21.19 -1.41
N GLY A 170 -20.50 -20.55 -1.01
CA GLY A 170 -20.60 -19.85 0.26
C GLY A 170 -20.46 -20.75 1.49
N LEU A 171 -19.83 -20.21 2.52
CA LEU A 171 -19.53 -20.91 3.76
C LEU A 171 -20.70 -20.78 4.74
N THR A 172 -21.10 -21.88 5.37
CA THR A 172 -22.18 -21.90 6.37
C THR A 172 -21.72 -22.50 7.69
N THR A 173 -22.43 -22.15 8.75
CA THR A 173 -22.21 -22.67 10.11
C THR A 173 -22.59 -24.14 10.27
N ARG A 174 -23.31 -24.71 9.30
CA ARG A 174 -23.75 -26.11 9.27
C ARG A 174 -22.77 -27.04 8.57
N MET A 175 -21.81 -26.49 7.84
CA MET A 175 -20.77 -27.28 7.17
C MET A 175 -19.92 -28.03 8.19
N THR A 176 -19.51 -29.23 7.82
CA THR A 176 -18.40 -29.91 8.47
C THR A 176 -17.08 -29.19 8.15
N ARG A 177 -16.04 -29.48 8.93
CA ARG A 177 -14.69 -28.96 8.68
C ARG A 177 -14.20 -29.26 7.26
N ALA A 178 -14.40 -30.48 6.77
CA ALA A 178 -13.94 -30.91 5.45
C ALA A 178 -14.66 -30.15 4.33
N GLU A 179 -15.98 -29.97 4.46
CA GLU A 179 -16.78 -29.20 3.50
C GLU A 179 -16.36 -27.74 3.45
N LEU A 180 -16.19 -27.10 4.61
CA LEU A 180 -15.81 -25.68 4.68
C LEU A 180 -14.41 -25.46 4.09
N ILE A 181 -13.43 -26.28 4.45
CA ILE A 181 -12.07 -26.18 3.89
C ILE A 181 -12.10 -26.40 2.38
N LYS A 182 -12.84 -27.41 1.90
CA LYS A 182 -12.99 -27.69 0.46
C LYS A 182 -13.62 -26.52 -0.28
N ALA A 183 -14.71 -25.95 0.24
CA ALA A 183 -15.40 -24.81 -0.36
C ALA A 183 -14.51 -23.56 -0.38
N ALA A 184 -13.82 -23.25 0.72
CA ALA A 184 -12.89 -22.13 0.81
C ALA A 184 -11.75 -22.26 -0.21
N ARG A 185 -11.13 -23.44 -0.32
CA ARG A 185 -10.07 -23.70 -1.30
C ARG A 185 -10.57 -23.59 -2.74
N ALA A 186 -11.74 -24.15 -3.04
CA ALA A 186 -12.35 -24.02 -4.37
C ALA A 186 -12.59 -22.54 -4.75
N GLY A 187 -13.01 -21.70 -3.80
CA GLY A 187 -13.12 -20.26 -4.00
C GLY A 187 -11.77 -19.61 -4.30
N ILE A 188 -10.73 -19.93 -3.53
CA ILE A 188 -9.37 -19.41 -3.73
C ILE A 188 -8.80 -19.82 -5.10
N ASP A 189 -8.97 -21.08 -5.47
CA ASP A 189 -8.48 -21.65 -6.73
C ASP A 189 -9.19 -21.02 -7.94
N SER A 190 -10.44 -20.60 -7.78
CA SER A 190 -11.23 -19.94 -8.84
C SER A 190 -10.73 -18.54 -9.20
N LEU A 191 -9.90 -17.90 -8.37
CA LEU A 191 -9.32 -16.58 -8.63
C LEU A 191 -7.79 -16.64 -8.51
N PRO A 192 -7.08 -17.09 -9.57
CA PRO A 192 -5.64 -17.30 -9.55
C PRO A 192 -4.82 -16.09 -9.06
N HIS A 193 -5.28 -14.88 -9.38
CA HIS A 193 -4.61 -13.61 -9.08
C HIS A 193 -4.94 -13.02 -7.70
N ALA A 194 -5.81 -13.64 -6.91
CA ALA A 194 -6.15 -13.16 -5.58
C ALA A 194 -4.93 -13.17 -4.64
N ARG A 195 -4.72 -12.05 -3.92
CA ARG A 195 -3.63 -11.86 -2.94
C ARG A 195 -4.09 -12.01 -1.49
N GLY A 196 -5.40 -11.98 -1.28
CA GLY A 196 -6.02 -12.11 0.02
C GLY A 196 -7.49 -12.45 -0.10
N ILE A 197 -8.15 -12.58 1.05
CA ILE A 197 -9.57 -12.93 1.16
C ILE A 197 -10.24 -11.93 2.08
N ASN A 198 -11.45 -11.52 1.75
CA ASN A 198 -12.36 -10.86 2.69
C ASN A 198 -13.74 -11.53 2.69
N ASN A 199 -14.58 -11.21 3.67
CA ASN A 199 -15.92 -11.79 3.77
C ASN A 199 -16.98 -10.96 3.05
N HIS A 200 -17.77 -11.62 2.18
CA HIS A 200 -19.06 -11.14 1.71
C HIS A 200 -20.13 -11.56 2.71
N MET A 201 -20.94 -10.61 3.18
CA MET A 201 -21.86 -10.80 4.32
C MET A 201 -21.15 -11.41 5.55
N GLY A 202 -21.59 -12.56 6.07
CA GLY A 202 -20.91 -13.25 7.17
C GLY A 202 -21.29 -12.80 8.58
N SER A 203 -22.37 -12.05 8.76
CA SER A 203 -22.78 -11.55 10.09
C SER A 203 -23.13 -12.66 11.09
N LEU A 204 -23.36 -13.90 10.64
CA LEU A 204 -23.51 -15.07 11.49
C LEU A 204 -22.20 -15.86 11.57
N LEU A 205 -21.61 -16.22 10.44
CA LEU A 205 -20.42 -17.09 10.38
C LEU A 205 -19.20 -16.47 11.06
N THR A 206 -18.96 -15.18 10.88
CA THR A 206 -17.77 -14.49 11.43
C THR A 206 -17.75 -14.40 12.95
N ARG A 207 -18.83 -14.81 13.61
CA ARG A 207 -18.95 -14.91 15.08
C ARG A 207 -18.67 -16.32 15.60
N GLN A 208 -18.60 -17.31 14.72
CA GLN A 208 -18.49 -18.71 15.08
C GLN A 208 -17.03 -19.14 15.09
N GLU A 209 -16.55 -19.58 16.24
CA GLU A 209 -15.15 -19.97 16.42
C GLU A 209 -14.75 -21.12 15.49
N LYS A 210 -15.54 -22.20 15.46
CA LYS A 210 -15.21 -23.40 14.67
C LYS A 210 -15.10 -23.10 13.15
N PRO A 211 -16.12 -22.53 12.49
CA PRO A 211 -16.02 -22.15 11.07
C PRO A 211 -14.87 -21.18 10.77
N MET A 212 -14.64 -20.17 11.62
CA MET A 212 -13.56 -19.21 11.38
C MET A 212 -12.18 -19.86 11.50
N ARG A 213 -11.97 -20.75 12.47
CA ARG A 213 -10.74 -21.53 12.59
C ARG A 213 -10.49 -22.37 11.35
N TRP A 214 -11.50 -23.07 10.85
CA TRP A 214 -11.39 -23.88 9.63
C TRP A 214 -11.11 -23.03 8.39
N LEU A 215 -11.65 -21.82 8.30
CA LEU A 215 -11.31 -20.89 7.23
C LEU A 215 -9.83 -20.47 7.31
N MET A 216 -9.33 -20.14 8.50
CA MET A 216 -7.90 -19.80 8.68
C MET A 216 -6.99 -20.99 8.35
N GLU A 217 -7.41 -22.22 8.69
CA GLU A 217 -6.72 -23.44 8.27
C GLU A 217 -6.68 -23.59 6.76
N ALA A 218 -7.79 -23.35 6.06
CA ALA A 218 -7.84 -23.38 4.60
C ALA A 218 -6.90 -22.34 3.97
N ILE A 219 -6.82 -21.14 4.55
CA ILE A 219 -5.93 -20.06 4.11
C ILE A 219 -4.45 -20.46 4.29
N LEU A 220 -4.07 -20.96 5.48
CA LEU A 220 -2.68 -21.35 5.77
C LEU A 220 -2.21 -22.55 4.95
N GLN A 221 -3.09 -23.51 4.69
CA GLN A 221 -2.76 -24.69 3.90
C GLN A 221 -2.64 -24.39 2.42
N HIS A 222 -3.05 -23.19 1.98
CA HIS A 222 -2.90 -22.77 0.61
C HIS A 222 -1.49 -22.25 0.34
N GLU A 223 -0.92 -22.65 -0.79
CA GLU A 223 0.43 -22.24 -1.24
C GLU A 223 0.61 -20.74 -1.50
N LYS A 224 -0.46 -19.93 -1.48
CA LYS A 224 -0.46 -18.54 -1.98
C LYS A 224 -0.08 -17.49 -0.93
N ASN A 225 0.24 -17.86 0.31
CA ASN A 225 0.51 -16.90 1.40
C ASN A 225 -0.51 -15.75 1.37
N LEU A 226 -1.78 -16.07 1.57
CA LEU A 226 -2.87 -15.08 1.48
C LEU A 226 -3.01 -14.33 2.81
N TYR A 227 -3.36 -13.06 2.74
CA TYR A 227 -3.80 -12.28 3.90
C TYR A 227 -5.33 -12.28 4.02
N PHE A 228 -5.84 -11.91 5.19
CA PHE A 228 -7.29 -11.85 5.45
C PHE A 228 -7.74 -10.43 5.85
N VAL A 229 -8.82 -9.93 5.24
CA VAL A 229 -9.47 -8.68 5.64
C VAL A 229 -10.85 -8.99 6.22
N ASP A 230 -11.06 -8.57 7.47
CA ASP A 230 -12.37 -8.62 8.10
C ASP A 230 -13.18 -7.38 7.70
N SER A 231 -14.22 -7.59 6.90
CA SER A 231 -15.13 -6.54 6.44
C SER A 231 -16.03 -6.00 7.57
N ARG A 232 -16.02 -6.64 8.76
CA ARG A 232 -16.79 -6.25 9.95
C ARG A 232 -18.28 -6.03 9.68
N THR A 233 -18.95 -7.02 9.10
CA THR A 233 -20.42 -6.98 8.86
C THR A 233 -21.25 -7.14 10.14
N THR A 234 -20.59 -7.40 11.27
CA THR A 234 -21.16 -7.36 12.62
C THR A 234 -20.09 -6.84 13.59
N ALA A 235 -20.51 -6.17 14.67
CA ALA A 235 -19.60 -5.72 15.72
C ALA A 235 -18.95 -6.89 16.47
N ASP A 236 -19.65 -8.03 16.53
CA ASP A 236 -19.27 -9.25 17.27
C ASP A 236 -18.37 -10.20 16.45
N THR A 237 -17.82 -9.74 15.32
CA THR A 237 -16.93 -10.55 14.49
C THR A 237 -15.67 -10.91 15.27
N ILE A 238 -15.28 -12.18 15.22
CA ILE A 238 -14.00 -12.68 15.74
C ILE A 238 -12.98 -12.89 14.61
N ALA A 239 -13.34 -12.61 13.36
CA ALA A 239 -12.59 -13.06 12.20
C ALA A 239 -11.13 -12.56 12.16
N ALA A 240 -10.91 -11.27 12.40
CA ALA A 240 -9.56 -10.72 12.47
C ALA A 240 -8.77 -11.22 13.70
N THR A 241 -9.44 -11.46 14.82
CA THR A 241 -8.78 -12.02 16.01
C THR A 241 -8.32 -13.46 15.73
N THR A 242 -9.17 -14.27 15.11
CA THR A 242 -8.82 -15.63 14.69
C THR A 242 -7.69 -15.62 13.65
N ALA A 243 -7.72 -14.72 12.66
CA ALA A 243 -6.63 -14.58 11.69
C ALA A 243 -5.28 -14.29 12.38
N LYS A 244 -5.25 -13.36 13.36
CA LYS A 244 -4.06 -13.06 14.15
C LYS A 244 -3.56 -14.27 14.95
N GLN A 245 -4.46 -15.04 15.57
CA GLN A 245 -4.09 -16.25 16.33
C GLN A 245 -3.43 -17.31 15.44
N TYR A 246 -3.78 -17.35 14.17
CA TYR A 246 -3.20 -18.25 13.16
C TYR A 246 -1.96 -17.65 12.45
N GLY A 247 -1.50 -16.47 12.87
CA GLY A 247 -0.36 -15.79 12.23
C GLY A 247 -0.66 -15.29 10.81
N ILE A 248 -1.93 -15.21 10.41
CA ILE A 248 -2.33 -14.71 9.09
C ILE A 248 -2.31 -13.18 9.14
N PRO A 249 -1.57 -12.51 8.23
CA PRO A 249 -1.62 -11.05 8.13
C PRO A 249 -3.06 -10.57 7.94
N THR A 250 -3.49 -9.60 8.74
CA THR A 250 -4.88 -9.17 8.69
C THR A 250 -5.11 -7.68 8.94
N LEU A 251 -6.15 -7.18 8.28
CA LEU A 251 -6.72 -5.86 8.50
C LEU A 251 -8.21 -5.96 8.81
N GLN A 252 -8.72 -4.89 9.40
CA GLN A 252 -10.15 -4.70 9.63
C GLN A 252 -10.57 -3.40 8.96
N ARG A 253 -11.79 -3.39 8.41
CA ARG A 253 -12.38 -2.16 7.87
C ARG A 253 -12.44 -1.05 8.93
N ASP A 254 -12.00 0.15 8.55
CA ASP A 254 -12.10 1.36 9.38
C ASP A 254 -13.33 2.21 9.06
N VAL A 255 -13.70 2.26 7.78
CA VAL A 255 -14.82 3.05 7.25
C VAL A 255 -15.56 2.24 6.19
N PHE A 256 -16.90 2.26 6.24
CA PHE A 256 -17.74 1.81 5.13
C PHE A 256 -18.16 3.06 4.37
N LEU A 257 -17.81 3.15 3.09
CA LEU A 257 -17.89 4.39 2.33
C LEU A 257 -19.30 4.69 1.83
N ASP A 258 -20.08 3.65 1.50
CA ASP A 258 -21.32 3.79 0.75
C ASP A 258 -22.47 3.00 1.37
N HIS A 259 -22.58 3.03 2.70
CA HIS A 259 -23.76 2.48 3.38
C HIS A 259 -25.04 3.14 2.84
N GLU A 260 -24.95 4.43 2.57
CA GLU A 260 -25.93 5.19 1.80
C GLU A 260 -25.29 5.49 0.44
N PRO A 261 -25.82 4.95 -0.68
CA PRO A 261 -25.29 5.21 -2.02
C PRO A 261 -25.72 6.60 -2.51
N ASN A 262 -25.28 7.62 -1.79
CA ASN A 262 -25.53 9.02 -2.06
C ASN A 262 -24.20 9.78 -2.07
N GLU A 263 -24.00 10.62 -3.08
CA GLU A 263 -22.74 11.36 -3.28
C GLU A 263 -22.25 12.08 -2.01
N ASN A 264 -23.12 12.84 -1.33
CA ASN A 264 -22.75 13.60 -0.13
C ASN A 264 -22.39 12.67 1.04
N ALA A 265 -23.13 11.59 1.22
CA ALA A 265 -22.85 10.59 2.25
C ALA A 265 -21.49 9.91 2.01
N ILE A 266 -21.20 9.53 0.76
CA ILE A 266 -19.95 8.89 0.37
C ILE A 266 -18.77 9.84 0.56
N LEU A 267 -18.88 11.10 0.14
CA LEU A 267 -17.86 12.12 0.37
C LEU A 267 -17.62 12.35 1.88
N ALA A 268 -18.67 12.37 2.69
CA ALA A 268 -18.53 12.48 4.14
C ALA A 268 -17.77 11.29 4.75
N GLN A 269 -18.03 10.07 4.29
CA GLN A 269 -17.27 8.88 4.72
C GLN A 269 -15.82 8.90 4.22
N LEU A 270 -15.56 9.37 3.00
CA LEU A 270 -14.20 9.54 2.49
C LEU A 270 -13.41 10.55 3.35
N HIS A 271 -14.02 11.68 3.70
CA HIS A 271 -13.43 12.64 4.64
C HIS A 271 -13.19 12.02 6.03
N ARG A 272 -14.11 11.17 6.51
CA ARG A 272 -13.92 10.42 7.76
C ARG A 272 -12.74 9.46 7.68
N MET A 273 -12.56 8.77 6.56
CA MET A 273 -11.42 7.89 6.31
C MET A 273 -10.10 8.66 6.32
N VAL A 274 -10.03 9.82 5.65
CA VAL A 274 -8.85 10.69 5.67
C VAL A 274 -8.53 11.18 7.08
N ARG A 275 -9.54 11.59 7.87
CA ARG A 275 -9.33 11.98 9.28
C ARG A 275 -8.76 10.84 10.11
N LYS A 276 -9.27 9.62 9.93
CA LYS A 276 -8.73 8.42 10.60
C LYS A 276 -7.29 8.15 10.20
N ALA A 277 -6.98 8.21 8.92
CA ALA A 277 -5.62 8.01 8.42
C ALA A 277 -4.65 9.04 9.03
N ARG A 278 -5.04 10.32 9.10
CA ARG A 278 -4.22 11.35 9.74
C ARG A 278 -3.98 11.08 11.23
N ALA A 279 -4.98 10.59 11.95
CA ALA A 279 -4.86 10.29 13.37
C ALA A 279 -4.07 9.01 13.67
N GLN A 280 -4.20 7.99 12.81
CA GLN A 280 -3.72 6.62 13.08
C GLN A 280 -2.56 6.20 12.15
N GLY A 281 -2.19 7.04 11.19
CA GLY A 281 -1.22 6.77 10.14
C GLY A 281 -1.74 5.91 8.99
N THR A 282 -2.85 5.18 9.17
CA THR A 282 -3.45 4.29 8.17
C THR A 282 -4.98 4.31 8.28
N ALA A 283 -5.70 4.09 7.18
CA ALA A 283 -7.13 3.75 7.21
C ALA A 283 -7.56 2.89 6.01
N LEU A 284 -8.43 1.91 6.26
CA LEU A 284 -9.04 1.06 5.24
C LEU A 284 -10.52 1.41 5.03
N GLY A 285 -10.88 1.81 3.81
CA GLY A 285 -12.26 2.01 3.37
C GLY A 285 -12.76 0.85 2.51
N LEU A 286 -14.02 0.46 2.71
CA LEU A 286 -14.73 -0.50 1.82
C LEU A 286 -15.89 0.23 1.14
N ALA A 287 -16.09 -0.09 -0.13
CA ALA A 287 -17.14 0.44 -1.00
C ALA A 287 -17.70 -0.70 -1.87
N HIS A 288 -18.81 -0.43 -2.54
CA HIS A 288 -19.50 -1.30 -3.51
C HIS A 288 -19.56 -0.58 -4.86
N PRO A 289 -19.82 -1.29 -5.96
CA PRO A 289 -19.76 -0.73 -7.30
C PRO A 289 -21.07 -0.03 -7.67
N TYR A 290 -21.68 0.70 -6.74
CA TYR A 290 -22.83 1.56 -7.03
C TYR A 290 -22.41 2.69 -7.98
N PRO A 291 -23.25 3.10 -8.94
CA PRO A 291 -22.91 4.17 -9.86
C PRO A 291 -22.40 5.44 -9.16
N GLU A 292 -23.07 5.86 -8.10
CA GLU A 292 -22.75 7.02 -7.27
C GLU A 292 -21.38 6.87 -6.58
N THR A 293 -21.11 5.67 -6.03
CA THR A 293 -19.81 5.36 -5.42
C THR A 293 -18.68 5.45 -6.44
N LEU A 294 -18.87 4.84 -7.61
CA LEU A 294 -17.86 4.84 -8.66
C LEU A 294 -17.60 6.26 -9.19
N ASP A 295 -18.63 7.10 -9.31
CA ASP A 295 -18.47 8.48 -9.74
C ASP A 295 -17.74 9.32 -8.69
N VAL A 296 -18.07 9.18 -7.40
CA VAL A 296 -17.33 9.86 -6.33
C VAL A 296 -15.87 9.43 -6.30
N LEU A 297 -15.60 8.11 -6.32
CA LEU A 297 -14.24 7.59 -6.24
C LEU A 297 -13.40 8.01 -7.44
N LYS A 298 -13.97 8.03 -8.66
CA LYS A 298 -13.27 8.48 -9.86
C LYS A 298 -12.71 9.90 -9.73
N HIS A 299 -13.47 10.81 -9.11
CA HIS A 299 -13.06 12.21 -8.95
C HIS A 299 -12.21 12.45 -7.69
N ALA A 300 -12.51 11.74 -6.59
CA ALA A 300 -11.92 12.03 -5.29
C ALA A 300 -10.58 11.33 -5.05
N LEU A 301 -10.34 10.14 -5.61
CA LEU A 301 -9.10 9.40 -5.40
C LEU A 301 -7.85 10.15 -5.89
N PRO A 302 -7.83 10.79 -7.07
CA PRO A 302 -6.66 11.57 -7.53
C PRO A 302 -6.32 12.75 -6.62
N GLN A 303 -7.29 13.31 -5.89
CA GLN A 303 -7.10 14.47 -5.02
C GLN A 303 -6.50 14.13 -3.65
N LEU A 304 -6.26 12.84 -3.36
CA LEU A 304 -5.72 12.42 -2.06
C LEU A 304 -4.28 12.89 -1.86
N GLU A 305 -3.47 12.85 -2.92
CA GLU A 305 -2.05 13.25 -2.86
C GLU A 305 -1.89 14.74 -2.54
N ASP A 306 -2.72 15.60 -3.16
CA ASP A 306 -2.78 17.05 -2.87
C ASP A 306 -3.14 17.33 -1.40
N ARG A 307 -3.79 16.38 -0.74
CA ARG A 307 -4.17 16.46 0.68
C ARG A 307 -3.15 15.79 1.61
N GLY A 308 -2.00 15.39 1.09
CA GLY A 308 -0.93 14.71 1.81
C GLY A 308 -1.32 13.30 2.25
N ILE A 309 -2.11 12.58 1.45
CA ILE A 309 -2.56 11.21 1.72
C ILE A 309 -2.13 10.32 0.56
N THR A 310 -1.47 9.19 0.85
CA THR A 310 -1.04 8.24 -0.19
C THR A 310 -2.04 7.09 -0.28
N LEU A 311 -2.63 6.91 -1.46
CA LEU A 311 -3.48 5.75 -1.78
C LEU A 311 -2.58 4.55 -2.12
N VAL A 312 -2.80 3.42 -1.47
CA VAL A 312 -2.01 2.19 -1.63
C VAL A 312 -2.91 0.95 -1.70
N PRO A 313 -2.45 -0.17 -2.28
CA PRO A 313 -3.19 -1.42 -2.21
C PRO A 313 -3.20 -1.95 -0.76
N VAL A 314 -4.09 -2.88 -0.47
CA VAL A 314 -4.32 -3.39 0.88
C VAL A 314 -3.07 -4.07 1.45
N SER A 315 -2.31 -4.80 0.63
CA SER A 315 -1.04 -5.42 1.02
C SER A 315 -0.03 -4.40 1.55
N THR A 316 0.13 -3.25 0.88
CA THR A 316 1.01 -2.16 1.34
C THR A 316 0.47 -1.50 2.61
N LEU A 317 -0.85 -1.30 2.72
CA LEU A 317 -1.46 -0.75 3.93
C LEU A 317 -1.20 -1.65 5.15
N LEU A 318 -1.23 -2.98 4.94
CA LEU A 318 -0.96 -3.98 5.96
C LEU A 318 0.48 -3.84 6.50
N LEU A 319 1.47 -3.75 5.60
CA LEU A 319 2.87 -3.54 5.96
C LEU A 319 3.05 -2.22 6.73
N ALA A 320 2.45 -1.13 6.25
CA ALA A 320 2.53 0.17 6.90
C ALA A 320 1.96 0.13 8.34
N LYS A 321 0.87 -0.61 8.55
CA LYS A 321 0.25 -0.78 9.87
C LYS A 321 1.14 -1.60 10.81
N GLN A 322 1.72 -2.70 10.33
CA GLN A 322 2.63 -3.56 11.10
C GLN A 322 3.89 -2.80 11.53
N MET A 323 4.53 -2.07 10.62
CA MET A 323 5.73 -1.27 10.93
C MET A 323 5.44 -0.23 12.02
N ARG A 324 4.29 0.45 11.95
CA ARG A 324 3.88 1.43 12.97
C ARG A 324 3.61 0.79 14.32
N GLN A 325 2.94 -0.37 14.35
CA GLN A 325 2.70 -1.11 15.59
C GLN A 325 4.02 -1.55 16.25
N GLY A 326 4.98 -2.07 15.48
CA GLY A 326 6.30 -2.45 15.98
C GLY A 326 7.09 -1.26 16.55
N GLN A 327 7.03 -0.10 15.90
CA GLN A 327 7.66 1.14 16.39
C GLN A 327 7.03 1.64 17.69
N GLN A 328 5.70 1.55 17.83
CA GLN A 328 4.99 1.94 19.04
C GLN A 328 5.40 1.02 20.21
N SER A 329 5.41 -0.29 20.00
CA SER A 329 5.84 -1.27 21.01
C SER A 329 7.30 -1.07 21.43
N ALA A 330 8.20 -0.83 20.48
CA ALA A 330 9.61 -0.57 20.78
C ALA A 330 9.82 0.73 21.60
N LYS A 331 9.00 1.76 21.35
CA LYS A 331 9.01 3.01 22.10
C LYS A 331 8.49 2.83 23.52
N ASP A 332 7.47 1.98 23.70
CA ASP A 332 6.91 1.67 25.02
C ASP A 332 7.86 0.81 25.85
N THR A 333 8.62 -0.11 25.24
CA THR A 333 9.63 -0.94 25.93
C THR A 333 10.93 -0.19 26.28
N ASN A 334 11.24 0.91 25.58
CA ASN A 334 12.38 1.78 25.87
C ASN A 334 12.07 2.87 26.93
N LYS A 335 10.93 2.81 27.61
CA LYS A 335 10.73 3.56 28.86
C LYS A 335 11.66 2.98 29.94
N PRO A 336 12.33 3.81 30.76
CA PRO A 336 13.14 3.31 31.86
C PRO A 336 12.24 2.50 32.81
N GLY A 337 12.47 1.18 32.89
CA GLY A 337 11.75 0.29 33.82
C GLY A 337 11.14 -0.99 33.23
N SER A 338 11.15 -1.21 31.92
CA SER A 338 10.65 -2.46 31.31
C SER A 338 11.77 -3.33 30.75
N SER A 339 11.82 -4.60 31.15
CA SER A 339 12.72 -5.61 30.59
C SER A 339 12.26 -6.05 29.19
N PRO A 340 13.17 -6.23 28.21
CA PRO A 340 12.77 -6.61 26.87
C PRO A 340 12.45 -8.11 26.80
N THR A 341 11.24 -8.46 26.38
CA THR A 341 10.92 -9.81 25.91
C THR A 341 11.22 -9.85 24.41
N GLN A 342 12.17 -10.70 24.02
CA GLN A 342 12.49 -10.93 22.61
C GLN A 342 11.35 -11.69 21.94
N MET A 343 10.81 -11.15 20.85
CA MET A 343 9.94 -11.89 19.94
C MET A 343 10.26 -11.54 18.48
N GLU A 344 11.06 -12.45 17.90
CA GLU A 344 11.05 -13.00 16.54
C GLU A 344 10.91 -12.02 15.34
N SER A 345 12.07 -11.59 14.86
CA SER A 345 12.30 -10.94 13.55
C SER A 345 12.23 -11.90 12.34
N SER A 346 11.92 -13.18 12.56
CA SER A 346 11.98 -14.25 11.55
C SER A 346 10.74 -14.30 10.65
N ASP A 347 9.55 -14.00 11.16
CA ASP A 347 8.29 -13.99 10.40
C ASP A 347 8.20 -12.82 9.40
N PHE A 348 8.88 -11.71 9.70
CA PHE A 348 8.97 -10.52 8.84
C PHE A 348 9.71 -10.82 7.52
N ILE A 349 10.78 -11.61 7.57
CA ILE A 349 11.63 -11.92 6.42
C ILE A 349 10.93 -12.87 5.43
N ARG A 350 10.08 -13.78 5.92
CA ARG A 350 9.36 -14.75 5.08
C ARG A 350 8.35 -14.09 4.13
N TRP A 351 7.87 -12.88 4.47
CA TRP A 351 6.91 -12.11 3.69
C TRP A 351 7.51 -11.01 2.80
N VAL A 352 8.64 -10.43 3.21
CA VAL A 352 9.26 -9.28 2.50
C VAL A 352 10.11 -9.73 1.29
N PHE A 353 10.74 -10.90 1.35
CA PHE A 353 11.72 -11.29 0.32
C PHE A 353 11.19 -11.67 -1.07
N PRO A 354 9.96 -12.16 -1.27
CA PRO A 354 9.37 -12.28 -2.61
C PRO A 354 9.18 -10.91 -3.31
N TRP A 355 9.16 -9.81 -2.54
CA TRP A 355 8.86 -8.46 -3.02
C TRP A 355 10.07 -7.74 -3.63
N VAL A 356 11.28 -7.96 -3.11
CA VAL A 356 12.50 -7.30 -3.61
C VAL A 356 12.85 -7.74 -5.05
N ARG A 357 12.46 -8.95 -5.46
CA ARG A 357 12.72 -9.45 -6.83
C ARG A 357 11.71 -8.99 -7.89
N CYS A 358 10.54 -8.49 -7.51
CA CYS A 358 9.48 -8.19 -8.48
C CYS A 358 9.50 -6.74 -8.98
N VAL A 359 10.02 -5.81 -8.19
CA VAL A 359 10.11 -4.38 -8.56
C VAL A 359 11.19 -4.12 -9.62
N GLU A 360 12.18 -4.99 -9.76
CA GLU A 360 13.25 -4.86 -10.78
C GLU A 360 12.86 -5.36 -12.19
N SER A 361 11.73 -6.06 -12.35
CA SER A 361 11.32 -6.64 -13.65
C SER A 361 10.34 -5.78 -14.46
N ALA A 362 9.81 -4.69 -13.89
CA ALA A 362 8.87 -3.79 -14.57
C ALA A 362 9.55 -2.74 -15.46
N SER A 363 10.85 -2.86 -15.73
CA SER A 363 11.51 -2.16 -16.82
C SER A 363 12.18 -3.15 -17.76
N ASN A 364 11.62 -3.28 -18.96
CA ASN A 364 12.19 -3.97 -20.13
C ASN A 364 12.52 -5.47 -19.98
N ARG A 365 11.55 -6.34 -20.29
CA ARG A 365 11.64 -7.25 -21.45
C ARG A 365 10.38 -8.11 -21.62
N VAL A 366 9.97 -8.24 -22.88
CA VAL A 366 9.06 -9.26 -23.39
C VAL A 366 9.68 -10.64 -23.12
N CYS A 367 9.04 -11.46 -22.30
CA CYS A 367 9.38 -12.87 -22.16
C CYS A 367 8.65 -13.65 -23.26
N GLY A 368 9.39 -14.04 -24.29
CA GLY A 368 8.92 -14.96 -25.31
C GLY A 368 8.90 -16.39 -24.78
N ASP A 369 7.85 -17.11 -25.16
CA ASP A 369 7.72 -18.56 -25.00
C ASP A 369 8.91 -19.28 -25.67
N ARG A 370 9.57 -20.15 -24.89
CA ARG A 370 10.35 -21.27 -25.41
C ARG A 370 10.09 -22.47 -24.53
N ASN A 371 9.35 -23.43 -25.06
CA ASN A 371 9.53 -24.85 -24.79
C ASN A 371 9.02 -25.63 -26.01
N THR A 372 9.88 -25.70 -27.03
CA THR A 372 9.92 -26.79 -28.00
C THR A 372 11.07 -27.70 -27.60
N VAL A 373 10.78 -28.91 -27.14
CA VAL A 373 11.69 -30.05 -27.31
C VAL A 373 10.88 -31.20 -27.88
N GLU A 374 11.48 -31.75 -28.92
CA GLU A 374 11.00 -32.65 -29.94
C GLU A 374 11.35 -34.10 -29.58
N GLN A 375 10.49 -35.01 -30.03
CA GLN A 375 10.70 -36.44 -30.34
C GLN A 375 11.25 -37.39 -29.26
N ASP A 376 10.47 -38.44 -28.97
CA ASP A 376 10.89 -39.79 -29.37
C ASP A 376 9.69 -40.77 -29.40
N ASN A 377 9.52 -41.42 -30.54
CA ASN A 377 8.68 -42.60 -30.75
C ASN A 377 9.63 -43.76 -31.06
N PRO A 378 9.41 -44.95 -30.48
CA PRO A 378 9.42 -46.11 -31.37
C PRO A 378 8.34 -47.16 -31.03
N SER A 379 7.56 -47.49 -32.06
CA SER A 379 7.13 -48.84 -32.45
C SER A 379 6.55 -49.80 -31.38
N ARG A 380 5.23 -49.98 -31.40
CA ARG A 380 4.54 -51.22 -31.83
C ARG A 380 3.03 -51.04 -31.82
#